data_AF-A0A7X7WDD1-F1
#
_entry.id   AF-A0A7X7WDD1-F1
#
_cell.length_a   1.000
_cell.length_b   1.000
_cell.length_c   1.000
_cell.angle_alpha   90.00
_cell.angle_beta   90.00
_cell.angle_gamma   90.00
#
_symmetry.space_group_name_H-M   'P 1'
#
loop_
_entity.id
_entity.type
_entity.pdbx_description
1 polymer ?
#
loop_
_entity_poly.entity_id
_entity_poly.type
_entity_poly.pdbx_seq_one_letter_code
_entity_poly.pdbx_strand_id
1 'polypeptide(L)'
;METAIKSIESVKSGKKSVSQITNSFLKKIKEEDSKIKSFLEVFEESALKKAEEIDAKISSGKTPGELAGAVFAIKDNMLYEGKEITCASKILKGHISSYNSTAVSKLLEKDAVIIG
;
A
#
# COMPACT_ATOMS: atom_id res chain seq x y z
N MET A 1 -4.63 12.18 15.40
CA MET A 1 -4.82 11.57 14.06
C MET A 1 -3.45 11.36 13.42
N GLU A 2 -3.15 10.12 13.04
CA GLU A 2 -1.99 9.75 12.20
C GLU A 2 -2.29 10.24 10.78
N THR A 3 -1.34 10.91 10.14
CA THR A 3 -1.46 11.44 8.77
C THR A 3 -0.31 10.91 7.94
N ALA A 4 -0.45 10.89 6.61
CA ALA A 4 0.64 10.44 5.73
C ALA A 4 1.96 11.17 6.00
N ILE A 5 1.90 12.49 6.22
CA ILE A 5 3.07 13.32 6.56
C ILE A 5 3.73 12.83 7.85
N LYS A 6 2.95 12.59 8.92
CA LYS A 6 3.48 12.09 10.20
C LYS A 6 4.09 10.69 10.07
N SER A 7 3.48 9.83 9.27
CA SER A 7 4.01 8.49 9.02
C SER A 7 5.35 8.56 8.29
N ILE A 8 5.46 9.38 7.24
CA ILE A 8 6.73 9.63 6.53
C ILE A 8 7.79 10.22 7.47
N GLU A 9 7.45 11.22 8.27
CA GLU A 9 8.36 11.81 9.26
C GLU A 9 8.83 10.78 10.30
N SER A 10 7.95 9.88 10.73
CA SER A 10 8.30 8.82 11.68
C SER A 10 9.29 7.80 11.10
N VAL A 11 9.20 7.51 9.80
CA VAL A 11 10.16 6.67 9.09
C VAL A 11 11.50 7.41 8.93
N LYS A 12 11.47 8.67 8.49
CA LYS A 12 12.68 9.50 8.32
C LYS A 12 13.47 9.68 9.62
N SER A 13 12.78 9.78 10.75
CA SER A 13 13.40 9.88 12.08
C SER A 13 13.80 8.55 12.69
N GLY A 14 13.52 7.42 12.02
CA GLY A 14 13.80 6.07 12.54
C GLY A 14 12.90 5.64 13.70
N LYS A 15 11.81 6.37 13.97
CA LYS A 15 10.88 6.09 15.07
C LYS A 15 9.98 4.88 14.79
N LYS A 16 9.57 4.70 13.54
CA LYS A 16 8.76 3.55 13.08
C LYS A 16 9.34 3.03 11.77
N SER A 17 9.24 1.72 11.55
CA SER A 17 9.47 1.12 10.24
C SER A 17 8.22 1.21 9.35
N VAL A 18 8.40 1.08 8.04
CA VAL A 18 7.31 1.02 7.07
C VAL A 18 6.45 -0.21 7.30
N SER A 19 7.05 -1.35 7.66
CA SER A 19 6.35 -2.58 8.03
C SER A 19 5.48 -2.42 9.29
N GLN A 20 5.94 -1.68 10.30
CA GLN A 20 5.15 -1.38 11.50
C GLN A 20 3.92 -0.52 11.16
N ILE A 21 4.09 0.49 10.32
CA ILE A 21 3.00 1.36 9.88
C ILE A 21 1.99 0.56 9.05
N THR A 22 2.46 -0.22 8.08
CA THR A 22 1.62 -1.08 7.21
C THR A 22 0.81 -2.08 8.03
N ASN A 23 1.45 -2.79 8.97
CA ASN A 23 0.77 -3.71 9.89
C ASN A 23 -0.33 -3.03 10.72
N SER A 24 -0.09 -1.78 11.16
CA SER A 24 -1.10 -1.05 11.93
C SER A 24 -2.37 -0.76 11.12
N PHE A 25 -2.23 -0.45 9.82
CA PHE A 25 -3.38 -0.26 8.94
C PHE A 25 -4.06 -1.59 8.58
N LEU A 26 -3.31 -2.65 8.31
CA LEU A 26 -3.87 -4.00 8.08
C LEU A 26 -4.70 -4.48 9.26
N LYS A 27 -4.20 -4.27 10.49
CA LYS A 27 -4.95 -4.57 11.72
C LYS A 27 -6.24 -3.78 11.79
N LYS A 28 -6.20 -2.48 11.48
CA LYS A 28 -7.39 -1.62 11.48
C LYS A 28 -8.43 -2.07 10.46
N ILE A 29 -8.01 -2.47 9.25
CA ILE A 29 -8.91 -3.01 8.23
C ILE A 29 -9.62 -4.27 8.77
N LYS A 30 -8.87 -5.19 9.40
CA LYS A 30 -9.43 -6.41 10.00
C LYS A 30 -10.46 -6.11 11.10
N GLU A 31 -10.24 -5.07 11.90
CA GLU A 31 -11.12 -4.70 13.01
C GLU A 31 -12.39 -3.96 12.56
N GLU A 32 -12.29 -3.10 11.54
CA GLU A 32 -13.34 -2.13 11.21
C GLU A 32 -14.06 -2.41 9.88
N ASP A 33 -13.39 -2.97 8.87
CA ASP A 33 -13.92 -2.95 7.50
C ASP A 33 -15.07 -3.94 7.27
N SER A 34 -15.26 -4.92 8.17
CA SER A 34 -16.45 -5.78 8.16
C SER A 34 -17.76 -4.99 8.26
N LYS A 35 -17.72 -3.81 8.90
CA LYS A 35 -18.86 -2.90 9.06
C LYS A 35 -18.92 -1.83 7.97
N ILE A 36 -17.76 -1.32 7.56
CA ILE A 36 -17.65 -0.21 6.60
C ILE A 36 -17.78 -0.70 5.16
N LYS A 37 -17.21 -1.88 4.86
CA LYS A 37 -17.16 -2.51 3.54
C LYS A 37 -16.51 -1.61 2.48
N SER A 38 -15.34 -1.05 2.81
CA SER A 38 -14.62 -0.11 1.94
C SER A 38 -13.65 -0.80 0.98
N PHE A 39 -13.13 -1.99 1.31
CA PHE A 39 -12.20 -2.73 0.45
C PHE A 39 -12.91 -3.86 -0.32
N LEU A 40 -12.56 -4.03 -1.60
CA LEU A 40 -12.95 -5.21 -2.38
C LEU A 40 -11.92 -6.33 -2.24
N GLU A 41 -10.64 -5.98 -2.21
CA GLU A 41 -9.53 -6.88 -1.92
C GLU A 41 -8.54 -6.15 -0.99
N VAL A 42 -7.87 -6.90 -0.12
CA VAL A 42 -6.78 -6.39 0.73
C VAL A 42 -5.52 -7.15 0.35
N PHE A 43 -4.50 -6.42 -0.11
CA PHE A 43 -3.26 -6.97 -0.65
C PHE A 43 -2.22 -7.26 0.45
N GLU A 44 -2.64 -7.88 1.57
CA GLU A 44 -1.87 -8.02 2.81
C GLU A 44 -0.42 -8.50 2.59
N GLU A 45 -0.24 -9.62 1.89
CA GLU A 45 1.07 -10.21 1.65
C GLU A 45 1.99 -9.28 0.84
N SER A 46 1.52 -8.77 -0.29
CA SER A 46 2.32 -7.87 -1.14
C SER A 46 2.57 -6.52 -0.50
N ALA A 47 1.63 -6.01 0.31
CA ALA A 47 1.81 -4.76 1.04
C ALA A 47 2.91 -4.89 2.09
N LEU A 48 2.92 -5.99 2.86
CA LEU A 48 3.96 -6.26 3.84
C LEU A 48 5.32 -6.49 3.17
N LYS A 49 5.36 -7.29 2.10
CA LYS A 49 6.59 -7.51 1.34
C LYS A 49 7.19 -6.19 0.84
N LYS A 50 6.37 -5.31 0.24
CA LYS A 50 6.84 -3.99 -0.22
C LYS A 50 7.35 -3.13 0.94
N ALA A 51 6.67 -3.17 2.09
CA ALA A 51 7.10 -2.44 3.28
C ALA A 51 8.46 -2.93 3.80
N GLU A 52 8.68 -4.25 3.84
CA GLU A 52 9.94 -4.88 4.24
C GLU A 52 11.08 -4.55 3.26
N GLU A 53 10.80 -4.51 1.95
CA GLU A 53 11.77 -4.09 0.94
C GLU A 53 12.24 -2.63 1.16
N ILE A 54 11.32 -1.74 1.54
CA ILE A 54 11.65 -0.35 1.85
C ILE A 54 12.43 -0.26 3.17
N ASP A 55 12.06 -1.02 4.19
CA ASP A 55 12.79 -1.09 5.45
C ASP A 55 14.22 -1.61 5.24
N ALA A 56 14.40 -2.66 4.43
CA ALA A 56 15.70 -3.19 4.06
C ALA A 56 16.53 -2.14 3.30
N LYS A 57 15.92 -1.42 2.35
CA LYS A 57 16.55 -0.30 1.63
C LYS A 57 17.07 0.76 2.61
N ILE A 58 16.25 1.19 3.57
CA ILE A 58 16.64 2.18 4.60
C ILE A 58 17.78 1.64 5.47
N SER A 59 17.67 0.41 5.97
CA SER A 59 18.69 -0.21 6.84
C SER A 59 20.05 -0.37 6.13
N SER A 60 20.04 -0.52 4.81
CA SER A 60 21.25 -0.58 3.98
C SER A 60 21.90 0.80 3.71
N GLY A 61 21.37 1.87 4.30
CA GLY A 61 21.87 3.24 4.12
C GLY A 61 21.44 3.90 2.80
N LYS A 62 20.55 3.27 2.02
CA LYS A 62 20.02 3.86 0.78
C LYS A 62 18.91 4.84 1.12
N THR A 63 18.87 5.96 0.38
CA THR A 63 17.79 6.95 0.52
C THR A 63 16.46 6.37 0.03
N PRO A 64 15.42 6.28 0.88
CA PRO A 64 14.10 5.85 0.46
C PRO A 64 13.41 6.93 -0.40
N GLY A 65 12.37 6.54 -1.12
CA GLY A 65 11.52 7.46 -1.87
C GLY A 65 10.74 8.42 -0.96
N GLU A 66 10.24 9.49 -1.55
CA GLU A 66 9.56 10.59 -0.83
C GLU A 66 8.30 10.14 -0.07
N LEU A 67 7.67 9.04 -0.50
CA LEU A 67 6.46 8.48 0.10
C LEU A 67 6.74 7.27 1.01
N ALA A 68 8.00 6.96 1.34
CA ALA A 68 8.31 5.89 2.28
C ALA A 68 7.65 6.15 3.66
N GLY A 69 6.78 5.23 4.06
CA GLY A 69 5.92 5.36 5.25
C GLY A 69 4.48 5.78 4.95
N ALA A 70 4.15 6.16 3.71
CA ALA A 70 2.78 6.40 3.29
C ALA A 70 2.14 5.11 2.74
N VAL A 71 0.94 4.82 3.24
CA VAL A 71 0.13 3.66 2.86
C VAL A 71 -1.12 4.17 2.14
N PHE A 72 -1.39 3.61 0.96
CA PHE A 72 -2.48 4.00 0.09
C PHE A 72 -3.42 2.83 -0.14
N ALA A 73 -4.71 3.14 -0.19
CA ALA A 73 -5.69 2.33 -0.89
C ALA A 73 -5.94 2.94 -2.27
N ILE A 74 -6.15 2.11 -3.28
CA ILE A 74 -6.52 2.56 -4.63
C ILE A 74 -7.95 2.14 -4.95
N LYS A 75 -8.62 2.89 -5.83
CA LYS A 75 -9.95 2.47 -6.28
C LYS A 75 -9.81 1.27 -7.20
N ASP A 76 -10.73 0.30 -7.11
CA ASP A 76 -10.79 -0.92 -7.96
C ASP A 76 -11.08 -0.65 -9.46
N ASN A 77 -10.79 0.56 -9.95
CA ASN A 77 -10.73 0.89 -11.37
C ASN A 77 -9.34 1.41 -11.78
N MET A 78 -8.35 1.26 -10.88
CA MET A 78 -6.95 1.59 -11.10
C MET A 78 -6.15 0.30 -11.21
N LEU A 79 -5.57 0.05 -12.38
CA LEU A 79 -4.81 -1.17 -12.63
C LEU A 79 -3.57 -1.27 -11.73
N TYR A 80 -3.42 -2.43 -11.10
CA TYR A 80 -2.26 -2.83 -10.30
C TYR A 80 -1.81 -4.23 -10.75
N GLU A 81 -0.62 -4.31 -11.32
CA GLU A 81 -0.06 -5.50 -11.97
C GLU A 81 -0.13 -6.74 -11.07
N GLY A 82 -0.62 -7.84 -11.63
CA GLY A 82 -0.77 -9.12 -10.94
C GLY A 82 -1.92 -9.18 -9.94
N LYS A 83 -2.72 -8.11 -9.78
CA LYS A 83 -3.91 -8.08 -8.93
C LYS A 83 -5.20 -8.19 -9.74
N GLU A 84 -6.25 -8.72 -9.10
CA GLU A 84 -7.58 -8.72 -9.69
C GLU A 84 -8.17 -7.32 -9.60
N ILE A 85 -8.68 -6.80 -10.73
CA ILE A 85 -9.30 -5.47 -10.79
C ILE A 85 -10.67 -5.59 -11.46
N THR A 86 -11.74 -5.32 -10.72
CA THR A 86 -13.11 -5.65 -11.16
C THR A 86 -13.94 -4.44 -11.60
N CYS A 87 -13.49 -3.22 -11.34
CA CYS A 87 -14.31 -2.00 -11.42
C CYS A 87 -15.64 -2.13 -10.66
N ALA A 88 -15.66 -2.94 -9.59
CA ALA A 88 -16.88 -3.37 -8.88
C ALA A 88 -17.96 -3.99 -9.80
N SER A 89 -17.55 -4.64 -10.89
CA SER A 89 -18.45 -5.20 -11.91
C SER A 89 -18.19 -6.68 -12.15
N LYS A 90 -19.27 -7.45 -12.29
CA LYS A 90 -19.19 -8.87 -12.66
C LYS A 90 -18.56 -9.11 -14.04
N ILE A 91 -18.56 -8.10 -14.92
CA ILE A 91 -17.95 -8.19 -16.26
C ILE A 91 -16.44 -8.45 -16.16
N LEU A 92 -15.78 -7.86 -15.15
CA LEU A 92 -14.33 -7.96 -14.98
C LEU A 92 -13.94 -8.91 -13.83
N LYS A 93 -14.88 -9.73 -13.35
CA LYS A 93 -14.55 -10.76 -12.35
C LYS A 93 -13.51 -11.72 -12.94
N GLY A 94 -12.40 -11.91 -12.24
CA GLY A 94 -11.24 -12.70 -12.66
C GLY A 94 -10.26 -11.96 -13.57
N HIS A 95 -10.44 -10.66 -13.82
CA HIS A 95 -9.50 -9.88 -14.62
C HIS A 95 -8.24 -9.58 -13.81
N ILE A 96 -7.13 -10.23 -14.16
CA ILE A 96 -5.82 -9.97 -13.59
C ILE A 96 -5.11 -8.90 -14.43
N SER A 97 -4.74 -7.80 -13.80
CA SER A 97 -4.05 -6.72 -14.51
C SER A 97 -2.66 -7.15 -14.97
N SER A 98 -2.32 -6.83 -16.23
CA SER A 98 -1.00 -7.09 -16.81
C SER A 98 0.00 -5.94 -16.64
N TYR A 99 -0.43 -4.81 -16.08
CA TYR A 99 0.43 -3.65 -15.86
C TYR A 99 -0.12 -2.73 -14.76
N ASN A 100 0.69 -1.76 -14.34
CA ASN A 100 0.30 -0.69 -13.42
C ASN A 100 -0.25 0.50 -14.19
N SER A 101 -1.37 1.06 -13.74
CA SER A 101 -1.78 2.39 -14.19
C SER A 101 -0.72 3.44 -13.85
N THR A 102 -0.61 4.51 -14.65
CA THR A 102 0.44 5.53 -14.47
C THR A 102 0.49 6.13 -13.07
N ALA A 103 -0.68 6.32 -12.43
CA ALA A 103 -0.74 6.83 -11.07
C ALA A 103 -0.20 5.82 -10.04
N VAL A 104 -0.54 4.53 -10.19
CA VAL A 104 0.00 3.44 -9.35
C VAL A 104 1.52 3.36 -9.50
N SER A 105 2.04 3.39 -10.74
CA SER A 105 3.49 3.38 -10.99
C SER A 105 4.21 4.52 -10.27
N LYS A 106 3.69 5.75 -10.37
CA LYS A 106 4.28 6.92 -9.70
C LYS A 106 4.29 6.80 -8.17
N LEU A 107 3.27 6.19 -7.58
CA LEU A 107 3.25 5.92 -6.14
C LEU A 107 4.34 4.92 -5.76
N LEU A 108 4.43 3.79 -6.47
CA LEU A 108 5.40 2.73 -6.22
C LEU A 108 6.85 3.20 -6.42
N GLU A 109 7.11 4.00 -7.45
CA GLU A 109 8.41 4.64 -7.73
C GLU A 109 8.88 5.54 -6.58
N LYS A 110 7.95 6.10 -5.82
CA LYS A 110 8.23 6.96 -4.66
C LYS A 110 8.21 6.19 -3.34
N ASP A 111 8.25 4.86 -3.37
CA ASP A 111 8.23 3.95 -2.22
C ASP A 111 6.95 4.06 -1.36
N ALA A 112 5.81 4.36 -1.97
CA ALA A 112 4.53 4.16 -1.32
C ALA A 112 4.19 2.65 -1.21
N VAL A 113 3.38 2.30 -0.20
CA VAL A 113 2.80 0.96 -0.05
C VAL A 113 1.33 1.02 -0.46
N ILE A 114 0.88 0.08 -1.30
CA ILE A 114 -0.53 -0.09 -1.67
C ILE A 114 -1.10 -1.28 -0.90
N ILE A 115 -2.15 -1.05 -0.13
CA ILE A 115 -2.73 -2.03 0.81
C ILE A 115 -3.98 -2.74 0.28
N GLY A 116 -4.62 -2.19 -0.74
CA GLY A 116 -5.90 -2.63 -1.31
C GLY A 116 -6.43 -1.61 -2.30
#